data_AF-A0A8W8JLD3-F1
#
_entry.id   AF-A0A8W8JLD3-F1
#
_cell.length_a   1.000
_cell.length_b   1.000
_cell.length_c   1.000
_cell.angle_alpha   90.00
_cell.angle_beta   90.00
_cell.angle_gamma   90.00
#
_symmetry.space_group_name_H-M   'P 1'
#
loop_
_entity.id
_entity.type
_entity.pdbx_description
1 polymer ?
#
loop_
_entity_poly.entity_id
_entity_poly.type
_entity_poly.pdbx_seq_one_letter_code
_entity_poly.pdbx_strand_id
1 'polypeptide(L)'
;MENWMSLVNVIGTSGAGQFDCGNGEMVNWSFKGQFMGFQWKYIGICVDQTTVETATAVKQSSAGSLEQSMRDLFQRLAARNAL
;
A
#
# COMPACT_ATOMS: atom_id res chain seq x y z
N MET A 1 9.47 10.07 -14.64
CA MET A 1 9.34 9.19 -13.45
C MET A 1 9.08 10.05 -12.22
N GLU A 2 8.08 10.95 -12.30
CA GLU A 2 7.91 12.05 -11.34
C GLU A 2 6.41 12.36 -11.25
N ASN A 3 5.70 11.71 -10.32
CA ASN A 3 4.44 12.25 -9.75
C ASN A 3 3.86 11.40 -8.60
N TRP A 4 4.36 10.17 -8.38
CA TRP A 4 3.74 9.27 -7.39
C TRP A 4 3.97 9.68 -5.92
N MET A 5 5.02 10.46 -5.65
CA MET A 5 5.30 10.95 -4.29
C MET A 5 4.42 12.14 -3.86
N SER A 6 3.74 12.81 -4.79
CA SER A 6 2.91 13.99 -4.46
C SER A 6 1.69 13.64 -3.57
N LEU A 7 1.23 12.38 -3.62
CA LEU A 7 0.09 11.91 -2.83
C LEU A 7 0.47 11.38 -1.44
N VAL A 8 1.76 11.22 -1.13
CA VAL A 8 2.22 10.69 0.17
C VAL A 8 2.67 11.81 1.11
N ASN A 9 2.04 12.99 1.04
CA ASN A 9 2.14 13.97 2.11
C ASN A 9 1.08 13.67 3.18
N VAL A 10 1.16 12.49 3.81
CA VAL A 10 0.21 12.12 4.86
C VAL A 10 0.79 12.48 6.21
N ILE A 11 0.56 13.74 6.59
CA ILE A 11 0.61 14.23 7.96
C ILE A 11 -0.63 13.64 8.67
N GLY A 12 -0.60 12.33 8.95
CA GLY A 12 -1.76 11.64 9.50
C GLY A 12 -1.44 10.23 9.96
N THR A 13 -2.07 9.80 11.05
CA THR A 13 -2.02 8.42 11.55
C THR A 13 -2.83 7.46 10.69
N SER A 14 -3.38 7.91 9.56
CA SER A 14 -4.08 7.07 8.60
C SER A 14 -4.18 7.76 7.25
N GLY A 15 -4.24 6.98 6.19
CA GLY A 15 -4.49 7.45 4.85
C GLY A 15 -5.06 6.32 4.00
N ALA A 16 -5.78 6.67 2.95
CA ALA A 16 -6.30 5.73 1.98
C ALA A 16 -6.38 6.39 0.60
N GLY A 17 -6.33 5.57 -0.44
CA GLY A 17 -6.48 6.00 -1.81
C GLY A 17 -6.61 4.82 -2.76
N GLN A 18 -6.76 5.15 -4.03
CA GLN A 18 -6.85 4.19 -5.12
C GLN A 18 -6.01 4.72 -6.28
N PHE A 19 -5.42 3.81 -7.04
CA PHE A 19 -4.81 4.14 -8.33
C PHE A 19 -5.08 3.01 -9.33
N ASP A 20 -5.14 3.39 -10.60
CA ASP A 20 -5.22 2.46 -11.73
C ASP A 20 -3.80 1.98 -12.04
N CYS A 21 -3.62 0.66 -12.12
CA CYS A 21 -2.33 0.03 -12.41
C CYS A 21 -2.14 -0.32 -13.89
N GLY A 22 -3.08 0.09 -14.75
CA GLY A 22 -3.19 -0.31 -16.14
C GLY A 22 -4.34 -1.30 -16.35
N ASN A 23 -4.82 -1.40 -17.59
CA ASN A 23 -5.81 -2.39 -18.02
C ASN A 23 -7.17 -2.39 -17.28
N GLY A 24 -7.49 -1.31 -16.55
CA GLY A 24 -8.69 -1.22 -15.71
C GLY A 24 -8.54 -1.88 -14.34
N GLU A 25 -7.32 -2.26 -13.97
CA GLU A 25 -7.01 -2.89 -12.68
C GLU A 25 -6.79 -1.80 -11.63
N MET A 26 -7.70 -1.74 -10.66
CA MET A 26 -7.67 -0.76 -9.59
C MET A 26 -7.01 -1.34 -8.35
N VAL A 27 -5.97 -0.68 -7.85
CA VAL A 27 -5.34 -1.02 -6.57
C VAL A 27 -5.79 -0.03 -5.51
N ASN A 28 -6.46 -0.54 -4.49
CA ASN A 28 -6.79 0.20 -3.28
C ASN A 28 -5.63 0.10 -2.31
N TRP A 29 -5.20 1.23 -1.75
CA TRP A 29 -4.21 1.26 -0.68
C TRP A 29 -4.77 1.99 0.54
N SER A 30 -4.35 1.55 1.70
CA SER A 30 -4.63 2.22 2.96
C SER A 30 -3.49 1.98 3.94
N PHE A 31 -3.37 2.87 4.92
CA PHE A 31 -2.53 2.60 6.06
C PHE A 31 -3.14 3.14 7.35
N LYS A 32 -2.74 2.54 8.47
CA LYS A 32 -3.11 2.96 9.81
C LYS A 32 -1.90 2.91 10.74
N GLY A 33 -1.61 4.05 11.34
CA GLY A 33 -0.70 4.23 12.46
C GLY A 33 -1.35 3.72 13.74
N GLN A 34 -0.62 2.92 14.49
CA GLN A 34 -0.98 2.40 15.79
C GLN A 34 0.19 2.58 16.75
N PHE A 35 -0.09 3.13 17.92
CA PHE A 35 0.89 3.23 18.99
C PHE A 35 0.97 1.88 19.72
N MET A 36 2.14 1.23 19.66
CA MET A 36 2.38 -0.09 20.24
C MET A 36 3.68 -0.05 21.05
N GLY A 37 3.62 -0.37 22.34
CA GLY A 37 4.81 -0.58 23.18
C GLY A 37 5.79 0.60 23.16
N PHE A 38 5.28 1.83 23.25
CA PHE A 38 6.03 3.10 23.22
C PHE A 38 6.53 3.58 21.85
N GLN A 39 6.13 2.94 20.74
CA GLN A 39 6.50 3.36 19.40
C GLN A 39 5.31 3.40 18.43
N TRP A 40 5.35 4.32 17.46
CA TRP A 40 4.42 4.30 16.34
C TRP A 40 4.80 3.21 15.34
N LYS A 41 3.85 2.35 15.03
CA LYS A 41 3.91 1.41 13.92
C LYS A 41 2.83 1.74 12.92
N TYR A 42 3.10 1.52 11.65
CA TYR A 42 2.17 1.77 10.56
C TYR A 42 1.91 0.46 9.85
N ILE A 43 0.64 0.14 9.71
CA ILE A 43 0.12 -1.02 9.00
C ILE A 43 -0.33 -0.52 7.64
N GLY A 44 0.36 -0.90 6.56
CA GLY A 44 0.00 -0.63 5.18
C GLY A 44 -0.72 -1.83 4.59
N ILE A 45 -1.80 -1.59 3.85
CA ILE A 45 -2.64 -2.59 3.22
C ILE A 45 -2.82 -2.18 1.76
N CYS A 46 -2.54 -3.09 0.84
CA CYS A 46 -2.81 -2.91 -0.59
C CYS A 46 -3.68 -4.06 -1.08
N VAL A 47 -4.72 -3.74 -1.84
CA VAL A 47 -5.70 -4.69 -2.36
C VAL A 47 -5.87 -4.44 -3.85
N ASP A 48 -5.58 -5.44 -4.65
CA ASP A 48 -5.96 -5.45 -6.06
C ASP A 48 -7.46 -5.78 -6.16
N GLN A 49 -8.23 -4.92 -6.83
CA GLN A 49 -9.68 -5.11 -6.95
C GLN A 49 -10.07 -6.17 -7.99
N THR A 50 -9.18 -6.50 -8.93
CA THR A 50 -9.47 -7.45 -10.01
C THR A 50 -9.36 -8.89 -9.52
N THR A 51 -8.25 -9.20 -8.86
CA THR A 51 -7.92 -10.54 -8.34
C THR A 51 -8.29 -10.73 -6.88
N VAL A 52 -8.67 -9.65 -6.19
CA VAL A 52 -8.97 -9.62 -4.74
C VAL A 52 -7.74 -9.98 -3.89
N GLU A 53 -6.55 -9.90 -4.47
CA GLU A 53 -5.30 -10.17 -3.76
C GLU A 53 -5.00 -9.05 -2.78
N THR A 54 -4.63 -9.43 -1.55
CA THR A 54 -4.32 -8.49 -0.48
C THR A 54 -2.90 -8.71 0.02
N ALA A 55 -2.16 -7.61 0.17
CA ALA A 55 -0.85 -7.56 0.79
C ALA A 55 -0.87 -6.60 1.98
N THR A 56 -0.17 -6.98 3.05
CA THR A 56 -0.11 -6.18 4.28
C THR A 56 1.32 -6.13 4.79
N ALA A 57 1.75 -4.96 5.26
CA ALA A 57 3.07 -4.79 5.84
C ALA A 57 3.03 -3.86 7.05
N VAL A 58 3.85 -4.15 8.06
CA VAL A 58 4.00 -3.33 9.27
C VAL A 58 5.40 -2.75 9.32
N LYS A 59 5.52 -1.42 9.38
CA LYS A 59 6.80 -0.70 9.43
C LYS A 59 6.73 0.47 10.41
N GLN A 60 7.87 1.10 10.69
CA GLN A 60 7.95 2.28 11.58
C GLN A 60 7.55 3.59 10.87
N SER A 61 7.32 3.56 9.56
CA SER A 61 6.86 4.70 8.77
C SER A 61 5.66 4.33 7.90
N SER A 62 4.76 5.29 7.69
CA SER A 62 3.60 5.15 6.80
C SER A 62 4.02 4.81 5.37
N ALA A 63 4.94 5.59 4.81
CA ALA A 63 5.49 5.36 3.47
C ALA A 63 6.15 3.99 3.33
N GLY A 64 6.94 3.55 4.32
CA GLY A 64 7.59 2.24 4.27
C GLY A 64 6.59 1.08 4.36
N SER A 65 5.53 1.23 5.15
CA SER A 65 4.46 0.23 5.25
C SER A 65 3.69 0.09 3.95
N LEU A 66 3.38 1.22 3.29
CA LEU A 66 2.73 1.23 1.97
C LEU A 66 3.64 0.62 0.91
N GLU A 67 4.88 1.10 0.79
CA GLU A 67 5.82 0.62 -0.22
C GLU A 67 6.01 -0.90 -0.13
N GLN A 68 6.21 -1.43 1.08
CA GLN A 68 6.37 -2.86 1.26
C GLN A 68 5.10 -3.64 0.90
N SER A 69 3.91 -3.14 1.29
CA SER A 69 2.64 -3.79 0.93
C SER A 69 2.38 -3.77 -0.57
N MET A 70 2.72 -2.70 -1.27
CA MET A 70 2.61 -2.62 -2.73
C MET A 70 3.58 -3.57 -3.43
N ARG A 71 4.86 -3.58 -3.01
CA ARG A 71 5.86 -4.50 -3.55
C ARG A 71 5.41 -5.95 -3.44
N ASP A 72 4.91 -6.34 -2.26
CA ASP A 72 4.43 -7.70 -2.01
C ASP A 72 3.21 -8.04 -2.87
N LEU A 73 2.27 -7.10 -3.04
CA LEU A 73 1.12 -7.26 -3.95
C LEU A 73 1.58 -7.50 -5.40
N PHE A 74 2.44 -6.63 -5.92
CA PHE A 74 2.94 -6.77 -7.30
C PHE A 74 3.76 -8.03 -7.52
N GLN A 75 4.54 -8.46 -6.53
CA GLN A 75 5.25 -9.73 -6.61
C GLN A 75 4.28 -10.92 -6.69
N ARG A 76 3.15 -10.88 -5.98
CA ARG A 76 2.11 -11.93 -6.06
C ARG A 76 1.38 -11.92 -7.40
N LEU A 77 1.01 -10.74 -7.91
CA LEU A 77 0.37 -10.60 -9.21
C LEU A 77 1.29 -11.06 -10.34
N ALA A 78 2.57 -10.65 -10.31
CA ALA A 78 3.58 -11.10 -11.25
C ALA A 78 3.80 -12.62 -11.20
N ALA A 79 3.86 -13.21 -10.01
CA ALA A 79 3.97 -14.66 -9.84
C ALA A 79 2.75 -15.43 -10.40
N ARG A 80 1.62 -14.75 -10.60
CA ARG A 80 0.37 -15.32 -11.14
C ARG A 80 0.15 -15.03 -12.63
N ASN A 81 1.05 -14.32 -13.32
CA ASN A 81 0.80 -13.77 -14.67
C ASN A 81 -0.50 -12.94 -14.73
N ALA A 82 -0.80 -12.18 -13.68
CA ALA A 82 -1.99 -11.35 -13.56
C ALA A 82 -1.64 -9.84 -13.65
N LEU A 83 -0.65 -9.51 -14.49
CA LEU A 83 -0.20 -8.14 -14.82
C LEU A 83 -0.10 -7.99 -16.34
#